data_AF-A0A7U6KR49-F1
#
_entry.id   AF-A0A7U6KR49-F1
#
_cell.length_a   1.000
_cell.length_b   1.000
_cell.length_c   1.000
_cell.angle_alpha   90.00
_cell.angle_beta   90.00
_cell.angle_gamma   90.00
#
_symmetry.space_group_name_H-M   'P 1'
#
loop_
_entity.id
_entity.type
_entity.pdbx_description
1 polymer ?
#
loop_
_entity_poly.entity_id
_entity_poly.type
_entity_poly.pdbx_seq_one_letter_code
_entity_poly.pdbx_strand_id
1 'polypeptide(L)'
;MTISDGVQQSFEQHIQSLNGKNIESEDRKDGFIAIGFDLNIHGQTIPLSVKYIDQKRWLLLPTVSVTQCNLPALDHVGNNGLICVKDHQGEMFDSADLFGLFKYTVDAAIDILTNSLKSYQAGNRIALYEEIDGYNQTIVSDAPVIVATHNPNQSDSLYAWCINCSRQRNTPQFYHIKYLVDGASQHPPSSSPYTAIKVTKISLPRIEDFVILIFSHPLMNTGGNNKP
;
A
#
# COMPACT_ATOMS: atom_id res chain seq x y z
N MET A 1 -4.73 24.41 -20.59
CA MET A 1 -5.64 25.39 -19.97
C MET A 1 -5.94 24.84 -18.59
N THR A 2 -5.55 25.59 -17.56
CA THR A 2 -5.59 25.19 -16.14
C THR A 2 -7.02 25.16 -15.61
N ILE A 3 -7.19 24.54 -14.46
CA ILE A 3 -8.40 24.57 -13.65
C ILE A 3 -8.50 25.98 -13.04
N SER A 4 -9.72 26.51 -12.91
CA SER A 4 -9.94 27.81 -12.27
C SER A 4 -9.87 27.70 -10.75
N ASP A 5 -9.36 28.74 -10.07
CA ASP A 5 -9.26 28.83 -8.59
C ASP A 5 -10.54 28.39 -7.85
N GLY A 6 -11.72 28.67 -8.41
CA GLY A 6 -13.01 28.27 -7.82
C GLY A 6 -13.25 26.75 -7.72
N VAL A 7 -12.62 25.94 -8.56
CA VAL A 7 -12.72 24.47 -8.51
C VAL A 7 -11.74 23.90 -7.49
N GLN A 8 -10.53 24.46 -7.37
CA GLN A 8 -9.62 24.07 -6.30
C GLN A 8 -10.22 24.40 -4.92
N GLN A 9 -10.89 25.55 -4.80
CA GLN A 9 -11.59 25.91 -3.57
C GLN A 9 -12.67 24.88 -3.19
N SER A 10 -13.40 24.30 -4.16
CA SER A 10 -14.39 23.27 -3.87
C SER A 10 -13.73 21.95 -3.42
N PHE A 11 -12.55 21.61 -3.95
CA PHE A 11 -11.76 20.46 -3.48
C PHE A 11 -11.34 20.62 -2.02
N GLU A 12 -10.78 21.78 -1.66
CA GLU A 12 -10.36 22.08 -0.29
C GLU A 12 -11.56 22.11 0.66
N GLN A 13 -12.71 22.67 0.24
CA GLN A 13 -13.95 22.64 1.02
C GLN A 13 -14.46 21.21 1.26
N HIS A 14 -14.35 20.32 0.26
CA HIS A 14 -14.69 18.91 0.43
C HIS A 14 -13.80 18.25 1.49
N ILE A 15 -12.48 18.46 1.41
CA ILE A 15 -11.54 17.96 2.43
C ILE A 15 -11.86 18.50 3.83
N GLN A 16 -12.20 19.79 3.95
CA GLN A 16 -12.63 20.39 5.22
C GLN A 16 -13.91 19.74 5.76
N SER A 17 -14.88 19.43 4.88
CA SER A 17 -16.14 18.77 5.27
C SER A 17 -15.91 17.36 5.84
N LEU A 18 -14.81 16.71 5.44
CA LEU A 18 -14.35 15.43 5.98
C LEU A 18 -13.57 15.58 7.31
N ASN A 19 -13.50 16.80 7.86
CA ASN A 19 -12.65 17.17 9.00
C ASN A 19 -11.14 17.12 8.72
N GLY A 20 -10.73 17.25 7.46
CA GLY A 20 -9.33 17.42 7.09
C GLY A 20 -8.74 18.71 7.66
N LYS A 21 -7.49 18.65 8.11
CA LYS A 21 -6.74 19.75 8.72
C LYS A 21 -5.41 19.97 7.99
N ASN A 22 -4.74 21.09 8.27
CA ASN A 22 -3.43 21.41 7.70
C ASN A 22 -3.41 21.26 6.17
N ILE A 23 -4.44 21.81 5.52
CA ILE A 23 -4.64 21.67 4.08
C ILE A 23 -3.66 22.58 3.37
N GLU A 24 -2.79 22.01 2.55
CA GLU A 24 -1.76 22.71 1.81
C GLU A 24 -1.77 22.28 0.35
N SER A 25 -1.86 23.24 -0.56
CA SER A 25 -1.87 23.01 -2.00
C SER A 25 -0.51 23.38 -2.60
N GLU A 26 0.10 22.46 -3.34
CA GLU A 26 1.40 22.61 -3.99
C GLU A 26 1.28 22.43 -5.50
N ASP A 27 1.67 23.45 -6.25
CA ASP A 27 1.84 23.38 -7.71
C ASP A 27 3.15 22.65 -8.04
N ARG A 28 3.06 21.55 -8.79
CA ARG A 28 4.23 20.80 -9.24
C ARG A 28 4.56 21.12 -10.69
N LYS A 29 5.87 21.16 -10.99
CA LYS A 29 6.45 21.57 -12.28
C LYS A 29 5.96 20.76 -13.50
N ASP A 30 5.25 19.66 -13.30
CA ASP A 30 4.81 18.72 -14.35
C ASP A 30 3.32 18.83 -14.70
N GLY A 31 2.64 19.93 -14.33
CA GLY A 31 1.21 20.13 -14.60
C GLY A 31 0.30 19.33 -13.68
N PHE A 32 0.80 18.94 -12.51
CA PHE A 32 0.03 18.31 -11.44
C PHE A 32 -0.06 19.25 -10.25
N ILE A 33 -1.20 19.20 -9.57
CA ILE A 33 -1.41 19.82 -8.27
C ILE A 33 -1.48 18.71 -7.22
N ALA A 34 -0.88 18.94 -6.07
CA ALA A 34 -1.01 18.09 -4.90
C ALA A 34 -1.68 18.88 -3.78
N ILE A 35 -2.72 18.32 -3.18
CA ILE A 35 -3.33 18.84 -1.95
C ILE A 35 -2.97 17.88 -0.82
N GLY A 36 -2.12 18.33 0.11
CA GLY A 36 -1.81 17.64 1.35
C GLY A 36 -2.81 18.00 2.45
N PHE A 37 -3.19 17.04 3.29
CA PHE A 37 -4.02 17.28 4.46
C PHE A 37 -3.90 16.17 5.49
N ASP A 38 -4.19 16.48 6.74
CA ASP A 38 -4.25 15.54 7.85
C ASP A 38 -5.69 15.12 8.12
N LEU A 39 -5.93 13.81 8.24
CA LEU A 39 -7.23 13.26 8.58
C LEU A 39 -7.14 12.40 9.83
N ASN A 40 -8.09 12.53 10.76
CA ASN A 40 -8.16 11.64 11.92
C ASN A 40 -9.01 10.41 11.57
N ILE A 41 -8.36 9.26 11.45
CA ILE A 41 -9.00 7.97 11.21
C ILE A 41 -8.70 7.07 12.41
N HIS A 42 -9.74 6.56 13.07
CA HIS A 42 -9.61 5.66 14.23
C HIS A 42 -8.66 6.17 15.34
N GLY A 43 -8.68 7.48 15.61
CA GLY A 43 -7.86 8.10 16.66
C GLY A 43 -6.41 8.33 16.26
N GLN A 44 -6.03 8.05 15.01
CA GLN A 44 -4.72 8.34 14.45
C GLN A 44 -4.82 9.47 13.44
N THR A 45 -3.94 10.47 13.56
CA THR A 45 -3.78 11.49 12.53
C THR A 45 -2.94 10.91 11.39
N ILE A 46 -3.56 10.73 10.23
CA ILE A 46 -2.93 10.19 9.03
C ILE A 46 -2.78 11.32 8.00
N PRO A 47 -1.55 11.63 7.59
CA PRO A 47 -1.32 12.64 6.57
C PRO A 47 -1.53 12.01 5.18
N LEU A 48 -2.41 12.63 4.41
CA LEU A 48 -2.82 12.24 3.07
C LEU A 48 -2.39 13.29 2.06
N SER A 49 -2.24 12.86 0.81
CA SER A 49 -2.08 13.74 -0.33
C SER A 49 -2.93 13.24 -1.48
N VAL A 50 -3.68 14.15 -2.08
CA VAL A 50 -4.41 13.92 -3.33
C VAL A 50 -3.66 14.65 -4.44
N LYS A 51 -3.29 13.91 -5.48
CA LYS A 51 -2.61 14.44 -6.66
C LYS A 51 -3.50 14.31 -7.88
N TYR A 52 -3.70 15.41 -8.60
CA TYR A 52 -4.49 15.47 -9.83
C TYR A 52 -3.81 16.33 -10.90
N ILE A 53 -4.28 16.22 -12.15
CA ILE A 53 -3.75 16.98 -13.28
C ILE A 53 -4.44 18.34 -13.35
N ASP A 54 -3.68 19.42 -13.50
CA ASP A 54 -4.23 20.77 -13.64
C ASP A 54 -4.73 21.04 -15.08
N GLN A 55 -5.85 20.41 -15.44
CA GLN A 55 -6.47 20.52 -16.74
C GLN A 55 -8.00 20.58 -16.64
N LYS A 56 -8.62 21.24 -17.63
CA LYS A 56 -10.09 21.30 -17.78
C LYS A 56 -10.78 19.96 -17.98
N ARG A 57 -10.04 18.89 -18.27
CA ARG A 57 -10.52 17.51 -18.35
C ARG A 57 -9.50 16.57 -17.77
N TRP A 58 -9.95 15.59 -17.01
CA TRP A 58 -9.07 14.56 -16.45
C TRP A 58 -9.07 13.33 -17.34
N LEU A 59 -7.90 13.02 -17.91
CA LEU A 59 -7.66 11.75 -18.61
C LEU A 59 -7.20 10.65 -17.66
N LEU A 60 -6.80 11.02 -16.45
CA LEU A 60 -6.40 10.13 -15.36
C LEU A 60 -7.19 10.54 -14.11
N LEU A 61 -7.65 9.55 -13.34
CA LEU A 61 -8.23 9.83 -12.03
C LEU A 61 -7.20 10.47 -11.11
N PRO A 62 -7.63 11.32 -10.16
CA PRO A 62 -6.80 11.71 -9.04
C PRO A 62 -6.24 10.48 -8.33
N THR A 63 -5.11 10.67 -7.66
CA THR A 63 -4.47 9.62 -6.88
C THR A 63 -4.40 10.08 -5.43
N VAL A 64 -4.78 9.22 -4.51
CA VAL A 64 -4.69 9.50 -3.07
C VAL A 64 -3.59 8.64 -2.49
N SER A 65 -2.74 9.24 -1.65
CA SER A 65 -1.65 8.54 -1.00
C SER A 65 -1.46 8.97 0.44
N VAL A 66 -1.06 8.04 1.29
CA VAL A 66 -0.54 8.34 2.64
C VAL A 66 0.89 8.86 2.51
N THR A 67 1.17 10.05 3.02
CA THR A 67 2.49 10.69 2.85
C THR A 67 3.51 10.29 3.91
N GLN A 68 3.07 9.77 5.06
CA GLN A 68 3.95 9.19 6.09
C GLN A 68 3.85 7.66 6.14
N CYS A 69 5.00 7.03 5.91
CA CYS A 69 5.11 5.60 5.66
C CYS A 69 5.13 4.69 6.91
N ASN A 70 4.63 5.13 8.07
CA ASN A 70 4.66 4.32 9.29
C ASN A 70 3.41 3.43 9.48
N LEU A 71 2.54 3.33 8.47
CA LEU A 71 1.41 2.41 8.50
C LEU A 71 1.87 0.95 8.33
N PRO A 72 1.19 -0.01 8.99
CA PRO A 72 1.38 -1.43 8.75
C PRO A 72 0.98 -1.79 7.32
N ALA A 73 1.24 -3.03 6.90
CA ALA A 73 0.73 -3.54 5.62
C ALA A 73 -0.80 -3.59 5.67
N LEU A 74 -1.46 -2.80 4.84
CA LEU A 74 -2.92 -2.69 4.72
C LEU A 74 -3.36 -3.18 3.34
N ASP A 75 -4.55 -3.76 3.26
CA ASP A 75 -5.23 -4.04 1.98
C ASP A 75 -5.39 -2.75 1.16
N HIS A 76 -5.23 -2.85 -0.14
CA HIS A 76 -5.35 -1.76 -1.11
C HIS A 76 -4.42 -0.55 -0.87
N VAL A 77 -3.41 -0.63 -0.01
CA VAL A 77 -2.43 0.44 0.23
C VAL A 77 -1.02 -0.02 -0.15
N GLY A 78 -0.46 0.60 -1.19
CA GLY A 78 0.90 0.32 -1.65
C GLY A 78 1.99 0.89 -0.75
N ASN A 79 3.22 0.42 -0.94
CA ASN A 79 4.39 0.88 -0.17
C ASN A 79 4.68 2.39 -0.30
N ASN A 80 4.41 2.95 -1.48
CA ASN A 80 4.49 4.39 -1.73
C ASN A 80 3.32 5.19 -1.11
N GLY A 81 2.47 4.53 -0.31
CA GLY A 81 1.29 5.09 0.30
C GLY A 81 0.08 5.19 -0.62
N LEU A 82 0.21 4.86 -1.91
CA LEU A 82 -0.88 4.98 -2.89
C LEU A 82 -2.04 4.05 -2.52
N ILE A 83 -3.24 4.60 -2.46
CA ILE A 83 -4.46 3.88 -2.14
C ILE A 83 -5.15 3.47 -3.43
N CYS A 84 -5.46 2.19 -3.57
CA CYS A 84 -6.08 1.62 -4.76
C CYS A 84 -7.60 1.89 -4.77
N VAL A 85 -7.99 3.09 -5.19
CA VAL A 85 -9.40 3.51 -5.27
C VAL A 85 -10.18 2.94 -6.46
N LYS A 86 -9.53 2.12 -7.28
CA LYS A 86 -10.18 1.44 -8.41
C LYS A 86 -10.20 -0.05 -8.12
N ASP A 87 -11.38 -0.66 -8.22
CA ASP A 87 -11.39 -2.07 -8.58
C ASP A 87 -10.69 -2.21 -9.95
N HIS A 88 -10.12 -3.36 -10.25
CA HIS A 88 -9.17 -3.49 -11.36
C HIS A 88 -9.80 -3.46 -12.76
N GLN A 89 -10.87 -2.67 -12.98
CA GLN A 89 -11.63 -2.68 -14.22
C GLN A 89 -11.96 -1.28 -14.72
N GLY A 90 -11.21 -0.79 -15.72
CA GLY A 90 -11.72 -0.08 -16.90
C GLY A 90 -12.80 1.01 -16.76
N GLU A 91 -13.01 1.64 -15.60
CA GLU A 91 -14.11 2.58 -15.42
C GLU A 91 -13.92 3.81 -16.32
N MET A 92 -14.87 4.01 -17.24
CA MET A 92 -15.00 5.22 -18.04
C MET A 92 -15.64 6.30 -17.17
N PHE A 93 -14.82 7.15 -16.60
CA PHE A 93 -15.26 8.24 -15.73
C PHE A 93 -15.52 9.52 -16.53
N ASP A 94 -16.48 10.34 -16.12
CA ASP A 94 -16.76 11.61 -16.81
C ASP A 94 -15.63 12.62 -16.56
N SER A 95 -14.70 12.66 -17.50
CA SER A 95 -13.54 13.57 -17.47
C SER A 95 -13.89 15.06 -17.32
N ALA A 96 -15.15 15.47 -17.53
CA ALA A 96 -15.60 16.85 -17.36
C ALA A 96 -16.11 17.16 -15.95
N ASP A 97 -16.55 16.16 -15.17
CA ASP A 97 -17.01 16.33 -13.79
C ASP A 97 -15.84 16.29 -12.79
N LEU A 98 -14.98 17.30 -12.83
CA LEU A 98 -13.76 17.35 -12.02
C LEU A 98 -14.04 17.21 -10.51
N PHE A 99 -15.11 17.84 -10.02
CA PHE A 99 -15.48 17.79 -8.60
C PHE A 99 -16.04 16.43 -8.21
N GLY A 100 -16.93 15.85 -9.01
CA GLY A 100 -17.45 14.50 -8.76
C GLY A 100 -16.33 13.46 -8.71
N LEU A 101 -15.38 13.53 -9.64
CA LEU A 101 -14.21 12.62 -9.67
C LEU A 101 -13.29 12.82 -8.46
N PHE A 102 -13.02 14.07 -8.08
CA PHE A 102 -12.21 14.37 -6.91
C PHE A 102 -12.85 13.79 -5.66
N LYS A 103 -14.12 14.14 -5.44
CA LYS A 103 -14.92 13.68 -4.31
C LYS A 103 -14.94 12.16 -4.23
N TYR A 104 -15.29 11.48 -5.33
CA TYR A 104 -15.30 10.02 -5.40
C TYR A 104 -13.96 9.41 -4.98
N THR A 105 -12.87 9.91 -5.57
CA THR A 105 -11.53 9.37 -5.32
C THR A 105 -11.12 9.54 -3.86
N VAL A 106 -11.37 10.72 -3.27
CA VAL A 106 -11.04 11.00 -1.87
C VAL A 106 -11.89 10.16 -0.92
N ASP A 107 -13.20 10.13 -1.13
CA ASP A 107 -14.13 9.38 -0.27
C ASP A 107 -13.80 7.88 -0.30
N ALA A 108 -13.61 7.31 -1.49
CA ALA A 108 -13.23 5.90 -1.65
C ALA A 108 -11.90 5.58 -0.98
N ALA A 109 -10.89 6.45 -1.10
CA ALA A 109 -9.60 6.25 -0.46
C ALA A 109 -9.70 6.22 1.06
N ILE A 110 -10.54 7.10 1.63
CA ILE A 110 -10.77 7.17 3.08
C ILE A 110 -11.53 5.93 3.56
N ASP A 111 -12.55 5.49 2.83
CA ASP A 111 -13.32 4.29 3.16
C ASP A 111 -12.43 3.05 3.15
N ILE A 112 -11.60 2.89 2.11
CA ILE A 112 -10.60 1.82 2.02
C ILE A 112 -9.69 1.88 3.24
N LEU A 113 -9.02 3.00 3.46
CA LEU A 113 -8.05 3.14 4.55
C LEU A 113 -8.69 2.86 5.93
N THR A 114 -9.91 3.32 6.15
CA THR A 114 -10.69 3.09 7.37
C THR A 114 -10.97 1.59 7.56
N ASN A 115 -11.48 0.93 6.53
CA ASN A 115 -11.80 -0.50 6.57
C ASN A 115 -10.55 -1.37 6.75
N SER A 116 -9.46 -1.03 6.07
CA SER A 116 -8.19 -1.74 6.19
C SER A 116 -7.59 -1.62 7.59
N LEU A 117 -7.61 -0.41 8.16
CA LEU A 117 -7.14 -0.17 9.53
C LEU A 117 -8.00 -0.91 10.57
N LYS A 118 -9.32 -0.89 10.40
CA LYS A 118 -10.24 -1.62 11.28
C LYS A 118 -9.98 -3.13 11.22
N SER A 119 -9.81 -3.68 10.02
CA SER A 119 -9.51 -5.11 9.82
C SER A 119 -8.17 -5.47 10.44
N TYR A 120 -7.14 -4.64 10.23
CA TYR A 120 -5.83 -4.79 10.86
C TYR A 120 -5.91 -4.79 12.40
N GLN A 121 -6.60 -3.81 13.01
CA GLN A 121 -6.76 -3.72 14.47
C GLN A 121 -7.54 -4.91 15.06
N ALA A 122 -8.44 -5.51 14.28
CA ALA A 122 -9.18 -6.70 14.67
C ALA A 122 -8.39 -8.02 14.46
N GLY A 123 -7.16 -7.95 13.94
CA GLY A 123 -6.39 -9.14 13.56
C GLY A 123 -6.90 -9.85 12.31
N ASN A 124 -7.89 -9.29 11.63
CA ASN A 124 -8.48 -9.87 10.43
C ASN A 124 -7.64 -9.50 9.20
N ARG A 125 -6.84 -10.44 8.74
CA ARG A 125 -5.93 -10.25 7.60
C ARG A 125 -6.46 -10.86 6.30
N ILE A 126 -7.62 -11.52 6.32
CA ILE A 126 -8.17 -12.29 5.20
C ILE A 126 -8.17 -11.49 3.90
N ALA A 127 -8.74 -10.28 3.92
CA ALA A 127 -8.88 -9.43 2.74
C ALA A 127 -7.52 -9.10 2.08
N LEU A 128 -6.49 -8.81 2.88
CA LEU A 128 -5.15 -8.56 2.35
C LEU A 128 -4.55 -9.84 1.73
N TYR A 129 -4.76 -11.00 2.34
CA TYR A 129 -4.28 -12.27 1.78
C TYR A 129 -4.98 -12.61 0.47
N GLU A 130 -6.30 -12.43 0.40
CA GLU A 130 -7.10 -12.62 -0.81
C GLU A 130 -6.65 -11.68 -1.94
N GLU A 131 -6.38 -10.41 -1.62
CA GLU A 131 -5.88 -9.44 -2.59
C GLU A 131 -4.51 -9.86 -3.14
N ILE A 132 -3.57 -10.26 -2.28
CA ILE A 132 -2.25 -10.75 -2.71
C ILE A 132 -2.39 -12.02 -3.56
N ASP A 133 -3.24 -12.96 -3.16
CA ASP A 133 -3.48 -14.18 -3.94
C ASP A 133 -4.10 -13.87 -5.30
N GLY A 134 -5.09 -12.97 -5.35
CA GLY A 134 -5.68 -12.46 -6.58
C GLY A 134 -4.63 -11.84 -7.51
N TYR A 135 -3.73 -11.00 -6.98
CA TYR A 135 -2.62 -10.47 -7.78
C TYR A 135 -1.71 -11.58 -8.31
N ASN A 136 -1.35 -12.56 -7.47
CA ASN A 136 -0.51 -13.68 -7.91
C ASN A 136 -1.15 -14.48 -9.05
N GLN A 137 -2.47 -14.67 -9.03
CA GLN A 137 -3.21 -15.35 -10.10
C GLN A 137 -3.21 -14.56 -11.41
N THR A 138 -3.05 -13.23 -11.37
CA THR A 138 -3.01 -12.38 -12.58
C THR A 138 -1.61 -12.29 -13.22
N ILE A 139 -0.57 -12.77 -12.55
CA ILE A 139 0.80 -12.74 -13.08
C ILE A 139 1.02 -13.92 -14.03
N VAL A 140 1.09 -13.62 -15.33
CA VAL A 140 1.50 -14.59 -16.37
C VAL A 140 3.03 -14.52 -16.51
N SER A 141 3.77 -15.01 -15.52
CA SER A 141 5.25 -15.00 -15.52
C SER A 141 5.84 -16.31 -15.03
N ASP A 142 7.01 -16.68 -15.56
CA ASP A 142 7.85 -17.78 -15.06
C ASP A 142 8.51 -17.46 -13.70
N ALA A 143 8.26 -16.26 -13.16
CA ALA A 143 8.72 -15.82 -11.85
C ALA A 143 8.07 -16.63 -10.71
N PRO A 144 8.76 -16.78 -9.55
CA PRO A 144 8.22 -17.53 -8.43
C PRO A 144 6.91 -16.90 -7.92
N VAL A 145 5.81 -17.66 -8.03
CA VAL A 145 4.51 -17.35 -7.45
C VAL A 145 4.66 -17.25 -5.93
N ILE A 146 4.17 -16.15 -5.35
CA ILE A 146 4.08 -16.01 -3.90
C ILE A 146 2.87 -16.83 -3.45
N VAL A 147 3.06 -17.81 -2.57
CA VAL A 147 1.94 -18.54 -1.99
C VAL A 147 1.57 -17.90 -0.67
N ALA A 148 0.37 -17.32 -0.60
CA ALA A 148 -0.13 -16.69 0.61
C ALA A 148 -1.00 -17.69 1.38
N THR A 149 -0.54 -18.10 2.55
CA THR A 149 -1.29 -18.99 3.45
C THR A 149 -1.70 -18.23 4.70
N HIS A 150 -2.99 -18.23 5.00
CA HIS A 150 -3.55 -17.56 6.17
C HIS A 150 -4.37 -18.54 6.99
N ASN A 151 -4.09 -18.64 8.29
CA ASN A 151 -5.06 -19.13 9.25
C ASN A 151 -5.77 -17.92 9.88
N PRO A 152 -7.07 -17.73 9.60
CA PRO A 152 -7.83 -16.55 10.05
C PRO A 152 -7.97 -16.43 11.57
N ASN A 153 -7.51 -17.43 12.33
CA ASN A 153 -7.70 -17.50 13.77
C ASN A 153 -6.39 -17.35 14.58
N GLN A 154 -5.23 -17.11 13.95
CA GLN A 154 -3.94 -17.38 14.62
C GLN A 154 -3.00 -16.20 14.84
N SER A 155 -3.08 -15.06 14.15
CA SER A 155 -2.12 -13.97 14.37
C SER A 155 -2.43 -12.63 13.67
N ASP A 156 -2.08 -11.53 14.36
CA ASP A 156 -2.11 -10.15 13.85
C ASP A 156 -0.87 -9.79 13.01
N SER A 157 0.14 -10.67 12.97
CA SER A 157 1.42 -10.42 12.33
C SER A 157 1.56 -11.22 11.04
N LEU A 158 1.90 -10.53 9.96
CA LEU A 158 2.25 -11.15 8.69
C LEU A 158 3.76 -11.38 8.63
N TYR A 159 4.18 -12.58 8.22
CA TYR A 159 5.57 -12.95 7.99
C TYR A 159 5.75 -13.45 6.56
N ALA A 160 6.91 -13.16 5.98
CA ALA A 160 7.29 -13.65 4.68
C ALA A 160 8.51 -14.55 4.82
N TRP A 161 8.46 -15.70 4.18
CA TRP A 161 9.60 -16.58 4.04
C TRP A 161 10.28 -16.33 2.73
N CYS A 162 11.53 -15.88 2.82
CA CYS A 162 12.29 -15.43 1.69
C CYS A 162 13.71 -15.94 1.69
N ILE A 163 14.29 -16.09 0.49
CA ILE A 163 15.71 -16.41 0.31
C ILE A 163 16.43 -15.12 -0.05
N ASN A 164 17.56 -14.88 0.61
CA ASN A 164 18.40 -13.75 0.26
C ASN A 164 19.05 -14.02 -1.10
N CYS A 165 18.72 -13.20 -2.10
CA CYS A 165 19.28 -13.29 -3.44
C CYS A 165 20.49 -12.35 -3.61
N SER A 166 21.34 -12.20 -2.59
CA SER A 166 22.61 -11.49 -2.76
C SER A 166 23.58 -12.32 -3.59
N ARG A 167 23.83 -11.94 -4.85
CA ARG A 167 25.00 -12.45 -5.58
C ARG A 167 26.13 -11.45 -5.81
N GLN A 168 25.99 -10.17 -5.50
CA GLN A 168 27.08 -9.20 -5.70
C GLN A 168 27.20 -8.14 -4.59
N ARG A 169 28.45 -7.80 -4.23
CA ARG A 169 28.77 -6.64 -3.40
C ARG A 169 28.25 -5.39 -4.13
N ASN A 170 27.43 -4.58 -3.45
CA ASN A 170 26.85 -3.29 -3.89
C ASN A 170 25.51 -3.34 -4.65
N THR A 171 24.80 -4.47 -4.70
CA THR A 171 23.39 -4.49 -5.15
C THR A 171 22.46 -4.41 -3.94
N PRO A 172 21.35 -3.65 -4.00
CA PRO A 172 20.31 -3.71 -2.97
C PRO A 172 19.90 -5.17 -2.74
N GLN A 173 19.80 -5.59 -1.48
CA GLN A 173 19.31 -6.92 -1.16
C GLN A 173 17.86 -7.02 -1.64
N PHE A 174 17.60 -7.93 -2.58
CA PHE A 174 16.25 -8.32 -2.93
C PHE A 174 15.99 -9.73 -2.41
N TYR A 175 14.80 -9.90 -1.87
CA TYR A 175 14.35 -11.14 -1.27
C TYR A 175 13.36 -11.79 -2.21
N HIS A 176 13.64 -13.02 -2.65
CA HIS A 176 12.60 -13.81 -3.32
C HIS A 176 11.70 -14.40 -2.25
N ILE A 177 10.47 -13.88 -2.18
CA ILE A 177 9.44 -14.39 -1.29
C ILE A 177 8.87 -15.65 -1.90
N LYS A 178 8.75 -16.70 -1.07
CA LYS A 178 8.10 -17.94 -1.47
C LYS A 178 6.76 -18.13 -0.76
N TYR A 179 6.69 -17.74 0.50
CA TYR A 179 5.48 -17.89 1.31
C TYR A 179 5.17 -16.64 2.12
N LEU A 180 3.90 -16.29 2.23
CA LEU A 180 3.38 -15.38 3.25
C LEU A 180 2.57 -16.18 4.26
N VAL A 181 2.89 -16.03 5.54
CA VAL A 181 2.32 -16.83 6.64
C VAL A 181 1.97 -15.92 7.81
N ASP A 182 1.08 -16.36 8.68
CA ASP A 182 0.63 -15.60 9.85
C ASP A 182 1.56 -15.76 11.08
N GLY A 183 2.64 -16.55 10.96
CA GLY A 183 3.60 -16.75 12.05
C GLY A 183 4.97 -17.19 11.56
N ALA A 184 6.02 -16.67 12.21
CA ALA A 184 7.41 -16.99 11.87
C ALA A 184 7.75 -18.49 11.94
N SER A 185 6.91 -19.31 12.59
CA SER A 185 7.09 -20.76 12.73
C SER A 185 6.25 -21.61 11.77
N GLN A 186 5.40 -21.01 10.92
CA GLN A 186 4.37 -21.76 10.19
C GLN A 186 4.81 -22.42 8.86
N HIS A 187 5.98 -22.11 8.27
CA HIS A 187 6.61 -22.85 7.13
C HIS A 187 7.81 -22.09 6.53
N PRO A 188 9.00 -22.65 6.18
CA PRO A 188 9.32 -24.04 5.91
C PRO A 188 10.34 -24.65 6.91
N PRO A 189 10.61 -25.98 6.80
CA PRO A 189 11.28 -26.79 7.82
C PRO A 189 12.68 -26.32 8.20
N SER A 190 13.20 -26.89 9.29
CA SER A 190 14.52 -26.63 9.90
C SER A 190 15.75 -26.76 8.97
N SER A 191 15.59 -27.21 7.72
CA SER A 191 16.64 -27.35 6.71
C SER A 191 16.49 -26.43 5.49
N SER A 192 15.58 -25.46 5.52
CA SER A 192 15.28 -24.63 4.36
C SER A 192 16.18 -23.37 4.27
N PRO A 193 16.64 -22.95 3.07
CA PRO A 193 17.43 -21.72 2.90
C PRO A 193 16.60 -20.43 3.03
N TYR A 194 15.36 -20.52 3.50
CA TYR A 194 14.44 -19.40 3.65
C TYR A 194 14.50 -18.87 5.07
N THR A 195 14.47 -17.55 5.23
CA THR A 195 14.36 -16.85 6.51
C THR A 195 12.98 -16.21 6.62
N ALA A 196 12.33 -16.33 7.77
CA ALA A 196 11.10 -15.60 8.08
C ALA A 196 11.42 -14.15 8.44
N ILE A 197 10.78 -13.20 7.76
CA ILE A 197 10.92 -11.75 7.98
C ILE A 197 9.52 -11.19 8.25
N LYS A 198 9.38 -10.35 9.27
CA LYS A 198 8.08 -9.71 9.58
C LYS A 198 7.73 -8.74 8.45
N VAL A 199 6.53 -8.84 7.91
CA VAL A 199 6.03 -7.95 6.88
C VAL A 199 5.47 -6.70 7.52
N THR A 200 6.20 -5.60 7.37
CA THR A 200 5.77 -4.27 7.80
C THR A 200 5.01 -3.54 6.70
N LYS A 201 5.32 -3.83 5.43
CA LYS A 201 4.69 -3.25 4.24
C LYS A 201 4.73 -4.21 3.07
N ILE A 202 3.77 -4.05 2.15
CA ILE A 202 3.72 -4.78 0.89
C ILE A 202 3.79 -3.77 -0.24
N SER A 203 4.66 -4.03 -1.20
CA SER A 203 4.78 -3.21 -2.41
C SER A 203 4.14 -3.98 -3.54
N LEU A 204 3.01 -3.46 -4.02
CA LEU A 204 2.42 -3.87 -5.29
C LEU A 204 3.09 -3.03 -6.39
N PRO A 205 3.51 -3.63 -7.51
CA PRO A 205 4.16 -2.89 -8.57
C PRO A 205 3.18 -2.03 -9.35
N ARG A 206 3.76 -1.05 -10.04
CA ARG A 206 3.16 -0.50 -11.25
C ARG A 206 3.39 -1.50 -12.37
N ILE A 207 2.41 -2.35 -12.66
CA ILE A 207 2.15 -3.15 -13.88
C ILE A 207 3.32 -3.92 -14.56
N GLU A 208 4.61 -3.74 -14.27
CA GLU A 208 5.69 -4.36 -15.06
C GLU A 208 6.82 -5.06 -14.29
N ASP A 209 6.93 -4.97 -12.95
CA ASP A 209 7.90 -5.82 -12.22
C ASP A 209 7.54 -5.93 -10.72
N PHE A 210 7.02 -7.08 -10.28
CA PHE A 210 6.69 -7.30 -8.86
C PHE A 210 7.96 -7.43 -8.00
N VAL A 211 8.19 -6.45 -7.13
CA VAL A 211 9.12 -6.57 -5.99
C VAL A 211 8.35 -6.25 -4.71
N ILE A 212 8.05 -7.27 -3.91
CA ILE A 212 7.62 -7.05 -2.52
C ILE A 212 8.88 -6.80 -1.69
N LEU A 213 9.13 -5.54 -1.33
CA LEU A 213 10.19 -5.18 -0.39
C LEU A 213 9.66 -5.34 1.04
N ILE A 214 10.10 -6.41 1.70
CA ILE A 214 9.84 -6.67 3.11
C ILE A 214 10.94 -6.01 3.93
N PHE A 215 10.59 -5.11 4.84
CA PHE A 215 11.51 -4.67 5.87
C PHE A 215 11.09 -5.27 7.21
N SER A 216 11.86 -6.24 7.71
CA SER A 216 12.12 -6.30 9.14
C SER A 216 13.63 -6.42 9.32
N HIS A 217 14.16 -5.80 10.38
CA HIS A 217 15.48 -6.19 10.85
C HIS A 217 15.48 -7.73 10.99
N PRO A 218 16.49 -8.44 10.48
CA PRO A 218 16.62 -9.84 10.80
C PRO A 218 16.67 -9.94 12.32
N LEU A 219 15.78 -10.75 12.91
CA LEU A 219 16.04 -11.28 14.23
C LEU A 219 17.33 -12.07 14.07
N MET A 220 18.46 -11.43 14.37
CA MET A 220 19.74 -12.11 14.41
C MET A 220 19.56 -13.22 15.42
N ASN A 221 19.56 -14.45 14.92
CA ASN A 221 19.72 -15.62 15.74
C ASN A 221 21.12 -15.52 16.33
N THR A 222 21.25 -14.90 17.50
CA THR A 222 22.48 -14.93 18.28
C THR A 222 22.60 -16.35 18.80
N GLY A 223 23.16 -17.21 17.95
CA GLY A 223 23.53 -18.57 18.33
C GLY A 223 24.45 -18.51 19.53
N GLY A 224 23.90 -18.85 20.70
CA GLY A 224 24.68 -19.23 21.86
C GLY A 224 25.38 -20.55 21.55
N ASN A 225 26.62 -20.46 21.07
CA ASN A 225 27.57 -21.57 21.09
C ASN A 225 27.83 -21.94 22.55
N ASN A 226 27.05 -22.87 23.09
CA ASN A 226 27.52 -23.72 24.17
C ASN A 226 28.01 -25.02 23.53
N LYS A 227 29.31 -25.07 23.27
CA LYS A 227 30.00 -26.36 23.16
C LYS A 227 30.26 -26.89 24.57
N PRO A 228 30.23 -28.22 24.77
CA PRO A 228 30.48 -28.86 26.06
C PRO A 228 31.90 -28.65 26.57
#